data_AF-A0A7T1MHX0-F1
#
_entry.id   AF-A0A7T1MHX0-F1
#
_cell.length_a   1.000
_cell.length_b   1.000
_cell.length_c   1.000
_cell.angle_alpha   90.00
_cell.angle_beta   90.00
_cell.angle_gamma   90.00
#
_symmetry.space_group_name_H-M   'P 1'
#
loop_
_entity.id
_entity.type
_entity.pdbx_description
1 polymer ?
#
loop_
_entity_poly.entity_id
_entity_poly.type
_entity_poly.pdbx_seq_one_letter_code
_entity_poly.pdbx_strand_id
1 'polypeptide(L)'
;MAKQVRLTLAKAIAKANLRRAEAGEKPITMHSLAVQAGVAATTITRLARTDEKAASALSLDLAGKIVTVLDCGIEDLLEVVGTKD
;
A
#
# COMPACT_ATOMS: atom_id res chain seq x y z
N MET A 1 21.51 14.45 6.28
CA MET A 1 21.27 13.28 5.40
C MET A 1 19.77 13.06 5.29
N ALA A 2 19.22 13.06 4.07
CA ALA A 2 17.77 12.94 3.87
C ALA A 2 17.36 11.46 3.96
N LYS A 3 16.59 11.08 4.98
CA LYS A 3 15.89 9.80 5.01
C LYS A 3 14.78 9.87 3.95
N GLN A 4 14.81 8.95 2.98
CA GLN A 4 13.78 8.89 1.94
C GLN A 4 12.69 7.90 2.37
N VAL A 5 11.43 8.22 2.10
CA VAL A 5 10.31 7.32 2.37
C VAL A 5 9.77 6.81 1.03
N ARG A 6 9.62 5.49 0.91
CA ARG A 6 9.11 4.82 -0.29
C ARG A 6 7.78 4.15 0.01
N LEU A 7 6.86 4.23 -0.96
CA LEU A 7 5.59 3.51 -0.92
C LEU A 7 5.80 2.03 -1.27
N THR A 8 5.28 1.12 -0.44
CA THR A 8 5.44 -0.33 -0.58
C THR A 8 4.10 -1.07 -0.64
N LEU A 9 3.17 -0.57 -1.46
CA LEU A 9 1.81 -1.10 -1.57
C LEU A 9 1.76 -2.62 -1.83
N ALA A 10 2.65 -3.15 -2.67
CA ALA A 10 2.71 -4.59 -2.95
C ALA A 10 3.04 -5.41 -1.69
N LYS A 11 3.93 -4.90 -0.82
CA LYS A 11 4.30 -5.54 0.45
C LYS A 11 3.13 -5.52 1.42
N ALA A 12 2.42 -4.39 1.53
CA ALA A 12 1.22 -4.28 2.35
C ALA A 12 0.13 -5.27 1.93
N ILE A 13 -0.14 -5.38 0.62
CA ILE A 13 -1.10 -6.34 0.07
C ILE A 13 -0.67 -7.78 0.37
N ALA A 14 0.61 -8.11 0.20
CA ALA A 14 1.13 -9.44 0.53
C ALA A 14 0.93 -9.76 2.02
N LYS A 15 1.29 -8.83 2.92
CA LYS A 15 1.12 -9.00 4.37
C LYS A 15 -0.35 -9.16 4.76
N ALA A 16 -1.25 -8.37 4.16
CA ALA A 16 -2.69 -8.52 4.37
C ALA A 16 -3.18 -9.90 3.90
N ASN A 17 -2.73 -10.35 2.73
CA ASN A 17 -3.11 -11.66 2.20
C ASN A 17 -2.60 -12.84 3.03
N LEU A 18 -1.45 -12.71 3.70
CA LEU A 18 -1.00 -13.72 4.67
C LEU A 18 -2.00 -13.84 5.84
N ARG A 19 -2.40 -12.71 6.46
CA ARG A 19 -3.42 -12.71 7.53
C ARG A 19 -4.75 -13.31 7.07
N ARG A 20 -5.18 -12.94 5.86
CA ARG A 20 -6.39 -13.50 5.26
C ARG A 20 -6.30 -15.00 5.05
N ALA A 21 -5.15 -15.50 4.58
CA ALA A 21 -4.94 -16.94 4.45
C ALA A 21 -5.01 -17.67 5.80
N GLU A 22 -4.44 -17.08 6.86
CA GLU A 22 -4.55 -17.62 8.23
C GLU A 22 -6.00 -17.66 8.74
N ALA A 23 -6.83 -16.70 8.32
CA ALA A 23 -8.27 -16.64 8.62
C ALA A 23 -9.15 -17.47 7.66
N GLY A 24 -8.58 -18.15 6.65
CA GLY A 24 -9.33 -18.89 5.63
C GLY A 24 -10.07 -18.00 4.62
N GLU A 25 -9.73 -16.72 4.54
CA GLU A 25 -10.31 -15.74 3.62
C GLU A 25 -9.64 -15.76 2.24
N LYS A 26 -10.36 -15.26 1.24
CA LYS A 26 -9.82 -15.08 -0.10
C LYS A 26 -8.82 -13.91 -0.14
N PRO A 27 -7.73 -14.03 -0.91
CA PRO A 27 -6.77 -12.94 -1.08
C PRO A 27 -7.45 -11.72 -1.71
N ILE A 28 -7.06 -10.53 -1.25
CA ILE A 28 -7.41 -9.26 -1.87
C ILE A 28 -6.52 -9.00 -3.08
N THR A 29 -7.15 -8.64 -4.19
CA THR A 29 -6.46 -8.21 -5.42
C THR A 29 -6.37 -6.69 -5.46
N MET A 30 -5.44 -6.15 -6.27
CA MET A 30 -5.36 -4.69 -6.48
C MET A 30 -6.67 -4.09 -7.00
N HIS A 31 -7.39 -4.83 -7.85
CA HIS A 31 -8.70 -4.38 -8.35
C HIS A 31 -9.74 -4.33 -7.22
N SER A 32 -9.83 -5.37 -6.39
CA SER A 32 -10.74 -5.39 -5.25
C SER A 32 -10.40 -4.30 -4.22
N LEU A 33 -9.11 -4.05 -3.97
CA LEU A 33 -8.65 -2.95 -3.15
C LEU A 33 -9.12 -1.60 -3.71
N ALA A 34 -8.98 -1.37 -5.02
CA ALA A 34 -9.41 -0.12 -5.65
C ALA A 34 -10.92 0.11 -5.50
N VAL A 35 -11.72 -0.93 -5.73
CA VAL A 35 -13.18 -0.89 -5.57
C VAL A 35 -13.56 -0.56 -4.13
N GLN A 36 -12.97 -1.24 -3.14
CA GLN A 36 -13.27 -1.03 -1.73
C GLN A 36 -12.79 0.33 -1.21
N ALA A 37 -11.66 0.83 -1.71
CA ALA A 37 -11.17 2.16 -1.41
C ALA A 37 -11.91 3.28 -2.19
N GLY A 38 -12.85 2.94 -3.07
CA GLY A 38 -13.63 3.90 -3.85
C GLY A 38 -12.79 4.69 -4.85
N VAL A 39 -11.73 4.09 -5.40
CA VAL A 39 -10.83 4.74 -6.38
C VAL A 39 -10.72 3.94 -7.68
N ALA A 40 -10.29 4.63 -8.74
CA ALA A 40 -9.97 3.97 -10.00
C ALA A 40 -8.82 2.96 -9.82
N ALA A 41 -8.91 1.80 -10.47
CA ALA A 41 -7.86 0.78 -10.44
C ALA A 41 -6.50 1.33 -10.92
N THR A 42 -6.52 2.27 -11.88
CA THR A 42 -5.32 2.96 -12.37
C THR A 42 -4.59 3.76 -11.28
N THR A 43 -5.31 4.27 -10.28
CA THR A 43 -4.72 4.93 -9.10
C THR A 43 -3.92 3.93 -8.28
N ILE A 44 -4.49 2.77 -7.95
CA ILE A 44 -3.80 1.70 -7.22
C ILE A 44 -2.60 1.17 -8.01
N THR A 45 -2.73 0.95 -9.33
CA THR A 45 -1.62 0.52 -10.18
C THR A 45 -0.49 1.56 -10.22
N ARG A 46 -0.82 2.86 -10.22
CA ARG A 46 0.19 3.94 -10.15
C ARG A 46 0.90 3.97 -8.80
N LEU A 47 0.19 3.75 -7.70
CA LEU A 47 0.75 3.64 -6.36
C LEU A 47 1.63 2.39 -6.18
N ALA A 48 1.32 1.30 -6.88
CA ALA A 48 2.14 0.10 -6.89
C ALA A 48 3.47 0.28 -7.67
N ARG A 49 3.59 1.33 -8.48
CA ARG A 49 4.87 1.68 -9.11
C ARG A 49 5.79 2.27 -8.06
N THR A 50 6.98 1.72 -7.96
CA THR A 50 7.92 2.02 -6.90
C THR A 50 8.84 3.20 -7.24
N ASP A 51 8.27 4.23 -7.89
CA ASP A 51 8.91 5.48 -8.29
C ASP A 51 8.62 6.56 -7.22
N GLU A 52 9.56 7.49 -6.96
CA GLU A 52 9.39 8.54 -5.92
C GLU A 52 8.10 9.36 -6.08
N LYS A 53 7.66 9.56 -7.32
CA LYS A 53 6.43 10.31 -7.63
C LYS A 53 5.16 9.62 -7.13
N ALA A 54 5.19 8.30 -6.93
CA ALA A 54 4.04 7.54 -6.43
C ALA A 54 3.81 7.79 -4.94
N ALA A 55 4.89 7.92 -4.14
CA ALA A 55 4.79 8.28 -2.73
C ALA A 55 4.17 9.68 -2.55
N SER A 56 4.59 10.66 -3.37
CA SER A 56 3.99 12.00 -3.36
C SER A 56 2.55 12.06 -3.87
N ALA A 57 2.10 11.05 -4.61
CA ALA A 57 0.72 10.96 -5.10
C ALA A 57 -0.24 10.34 -4.06
N LEU A 58 0.27 9.81 -2.95
CA LEU A 58 -0.56 9.26 -1.88
C LEU A 58 -1.08 10.39 -0.99
N SER A 59 -2.37 10.71 -1.11
CA SER A 59 -3.05 11.59 -0.16
C SER A 59 -3.29 10.88 1.17
N LEU A 60 -3.38 11.64 2.26
CA LEU A 60 -3.69 11.09 3.59
C LEU A 60 -5.05 10.38 3.63
N ASP A 61 -6.04 10.88 2.89
CA ASP A 61 -7.35 10.24 2.69
C ASP A 61 -7.21 8.87 2.02
N LEU A 62 -6.46 8.79 0.92
CA LEU A 62 -6.27 7.54 0.20
C LEU A 62 -5.45 6.53 1.03
N ALA A 63 -4.44 7.02 1.74
CA ALA A 63 -3.69 6.20 2.70
C ALA A 63 -4.63 5.61 3.76
N GLY A 64 -5.49 6.45 4.37
CA GLY A 64 -6.51 6.05 5.34
C GLY A 64 -7.42 4.94 4.80
N LYS A 65 -7.97 5.13 3.60
CA LYS A 65 -8.82 4.12 2.95
C LYS A 65 -8.09 2.80 2.71
N ILE A 66 -6.85 2.85 2.22
CA ILE A 66 -6.06 1.64 1.95
C ILE A 66 -5.75 0.90 3.27
N VAL A 67 -5.32 1.59 4.32
CA VAL A 67 -5.01 0.93 5.61
C VAL A 67 -6.25 0.33 6.27
N THR A 68 -7.41 0.97 6.12
CA THR A 68 -8.69 0.42 6.59
C THR A 68 -9.08 -0.83 5.80
N VAL A 69 -8.98 -0.81 4.47
CA VAL A 69 -9.34 -1.97 3.64
C VAL A 69 -8.39 -3.15 3.86
N LEU A 70 -7.10 -2.88 4.07
CA LEU A 70 -6.08 -3.92 4.29
C LEU A 70 -5.97 -4.36 5.75
N ASP A 71 -6.71 -3.74 6.67
CA ASP A 71 -6.57 -3.93 8.11
C ASP A 71 -5.08 -3.90 8.51
N CYS A 72 -4.40 -2.78 8.24
CA CYS A 72 -2.96 -2.64 8.49
C CYS A 72 -2.58 -1.26 9.03
N GLY A 73 -1.33 -1.12 9.49
CA GLY A 73 -0.77 0.18 9.87
C GLY A 73 -0.26 0.98 8.65
N ILE A 74 -0.12 2.30 8.80
CA ILE A 74 0.52 3.15 7.79
C ILE A 74 2.00 2.77 7.56
N GLU A 75 2.65 2.22 8.59
CA GLU A 75 4.00 1.66 8.53
C GLU A 75 4.13 0.47 7.58
N ASP A 76 3.05 -0.25 7.30
CA ASP A 76 3.06 -1.34 6.32
C ASP A 76 3.03 -0.81 4.89
N LEU A 77 2.57 0.43 4.68
CA LEU A 77 2.57 1.10 3.38
C LEU A 77 3.87 1.84 3.10
N LEU A 78 4.62 2.24 4.13
CA LEU A 78 5.76 3.14 3.99
C LEU A 78 7.05 2.48 4.49
N GLU A 79 8.09 2.53 3.67
CA GLU A 79 9.42 2.05 4.04
C GLU A 79 10.42 3.21 4.06
N VAL A 80 11.16 3.34 5.16
CA VAL A 80 12.25 4.32 5.25
C VAL A 80 13.48 3.73 4.60
N VAL A 81 13.88 4.29 3.46
CA VAL A 81 15.10 3.93 2.76
C VAL A 81 16.22 4.86 3.25
N GLY A 82 17.15 4.30 4.02
CA GLY A 82 18.44 4.93 4.28
C GLY A 82 19.46 4.37 3.29
N THR A 83 20.22 5.24 2.62
CA THR A 83 21.45 4.80 1.94
C THR A 83 22.37 4.23 3.01
N LYS A 84 22.64 2.93 2.97
CA LYS A 84 23.78 2.36 3.69
C LYS A 84 25.05 3.06 3.18
N ASP A 85 25.84 3.54 4.12
CA ASP A 85 27.25 3.90 3.89
C ASP A 85 28.01 2.67 3.38
#